data_AF-A0A7Y0FNL4-F1
#
_entry.id   AF-A0A7Y0FNL4-F1
#
_cell.length_a   1.000
_cell.length_b   1.000
_cell.length_c   1.000
_cell.angle_alpha   90.00
_cell.angle_beta   90.00
_cell.angle_gamma   90.00
#
_symmetry.space_group_name_H-M   'P 1'
#
loop_
_entity.id
_entity.type
_entity.pdbx_description
1 polymer ?
#
loop_
_entity_poly.entity_id
_entity_poly.type
_entity_poly.pdbx_seq_one_letter_code
_entity_poly.pdbx_strand_id
1 'polypeptide(L)'
;MALLRFQVVGVGLLVLLAGGCIRKTVSFNSKDEMPVMALAEPGDSLTTTARRGQPKLSTAGRKAVLTKEEEKAAKDEEKAAQRKKTKTKKNVFLGERVKRAFVKSGPKGKNQIIEVFYYLKTFKQPSELAPAVYYYDPRKHKIFKAAEPLDPATDKVLHGVYKKLQNNKVLATGYYANGTRHLRWETFDTKGNLTAKTHYEMGFPRDANISYYDAGQTMIREVVPYVNGKLEGDYVKYTADGKREWAGKFENGHRVGEWTNYWDYKNYRHYVLQYADSGYDPEPEEPELIREYSHGGSVIYDKEKNIDKRADADPDAAAKPDARRPGSHGAPAPRPPVRKAADRRPGYHPKPAATPPPVPATPRDTTASPAR
;
A
#
# COMPACT_ATOMS: atom_id res chain seq x y z
N MET A 1 -45.98 -54.57 -2.80
CA MET A 1 -45.04 -53.44 -2.90
C MET A 1 -44.16 -53.66 -4.12
N ALA A 2 -44.03 -52.61 -4.94
CA ALA A 2 -43.49 -52.65 -6.28
C ALA A 2 -41.97 -52.88 -6.33
N LEU A 3 -41.54 -53.45 -7.45
CA LEU A 3 -40.18 -53.69 -7.92
C LEU A 3 -39.34 -52.39 -7.93
N LEU A 4 -38.02 -52.48 -7.74
CA LEU A 4 -37.07 -52.23 -8.84
C LEU A 4 -35.62 -52.60 -8.48
N ARG A 5 -34.97 -53.15 -9.50
CA ARG A 5 -33.58 -53.60 -9.62
C ARG A 5 -32.61 -52.41 -9.65
N PHE A 6 -31.44 -52.52 -9.01
CA PHE A 6 -30.30 -51.65 -9.29
C PHE A 6 -29.21 -52.45 -10.04
N GLN A 7 -28.90 -52.00 -11.25
CA GLN A 7 -27.79 -52.51 -12.05
C GLN A 7 -26.48 -51.79 -11.69
N VAL A 8 -25.40 -52.55 -11.82
CA VAL A 8 -23.98 -52.16 -11.80
C VAL A 8 -23.58 -51.59 -13.18
N VAL A 9 -22.41 -50.93 -13.23
CA VAL A 9 -21.55 -50.49 -14.36
C VAL A 9 -21.49 -48.95 -14.42
N GLY A 10 -20.35 -48.26 -14.51
CA GLY A 10 -18.95 -48.62 -14.72
C GLY A 10 -18.10 -47.35 -14.80
N VAL A 11 -16.79 -47.56 -14.83
CA VAL A 11 -15.65 -46.61 -14.73
C VAL A 11 -15.63 -45.49 -15.79
N GLY A 12 -15.13 -44.31 -15.41
CA GLY A 12 -14.74 -43.23 -16.33
C GLY A 12 -13.77 -42.22 -15.72
N LEU A 13 -12.48 -42.37 -16.01
CA LEU A 13 -11.35 -41.47 -15.71
C LEU A 13 -11.36 -40.24 -16.64
N LEU A 14 -11.19 -39.01 -16.13
CA LEU A 14 -10.52 -37.95 -16.90
C LEU A 14 -9.91 -36.85 -16.00
N VAL A 15 -8.69 -36.49 -16.36
CA VAL A 15 -7.71 -35.60 -15.70
C VAL A 15 -7.90 -34.13 -16.16
N LEU A 16 -7.25 -33.21 -15.42
CA LEU A 16 -6.93 -31.78 -15.70
C LEU A 16 -7.90 -30.78 -15.02
N LEU A 17 -7.45 -29.77 -14.25
CA LEU A 17 -6.43 -28.76 -14.56
C LEU A 17 -5.82 -28.14 -13.29
N ALA A 18 -4.49 -28.01 -13.27
CA ALA A 18 -3.77 -27.11 -12.38
C ALA A 18 -3.91 -25.66 -12.89
N GLY A 19 -4.60 -24.81 -12.13
CA GLY A 19 -4.71 -23.38 -12.39
C GLY A 19 -3.58 -22.59 -11.72
N GLY A 20 -2.42 -22.51 -12.36
CA GLY A 20 -1.34 -21.61 -11.96
C GLY A 20 -1.69 -20.16 -12.30
N CYS A 21 -1.73 -19.28 -11.30
CA CYS A 21 -1.94 -17.85 -11.48
C CYS A 21 -0.73 -17.18 -12.15
N ILE A 22 -0.89 -16.77 -13.41
CA ILE A 22 0.09 -15.95 -14.13
C ILE A 22 0.01 -14.51 -13.60
N ARG A 23 1.12 -13.99 -13.06
CA ARG A 23 1.29 -12.59 -12.67
C ARG A 23 1.13 -11.70 -13.91
N LYS A 24 0.14 -10.80 -13.91
CA LYS A 24 -0.07 -9.84 -14.99
C LYS A 24 1.05 -8.80 -15.00
N THR A 25 1.95 -8.91 -15.97
CA THR A 25 2.98 -7.90 -16.24
C THR A 25 2.31 -6.66 -16.86
N VAL A 26 2.49 -5.50 -16.22
CA VAL A 26 2.06 -4.21 -16.77
C VAL A 26 3.06 -3.80 -17.85
N SER A 27 2.63 -3.70 -19.12
CA SER A 27 3.50 -3.30 -20.22
C SER A 27 3.87 -1.81 -20.11
N PHE A 28 5.15 -1.53 -19.97
CA PHE A 28 5.71 -0.20 -20.01
C PHE A 28 6.02 0.16 -21.47
N ASN A 29 5.36 1.19 -22.00
CA ASN A 29 5.65 1.71 -23.33
C ASN A 29 6.54 2.96 -23.16
N SER A 30 7.85 2.77 -23.00
CA SER A 30 8.83 3.82 -23.25
C SER A 30 9.20 3.76 -24.73
N LYS A 31 8.96 4.89 -25.40
CA LYS A 31 9.36 5.09 -26.78
C LYS A 31 10.81 5.56 -26.74
N ASP A 32 11.74 4.64 -26.92
CA ASP A 32 13.16 4.99 -27.05
C ASP A 32 13.39 5.52 -28.46
N GLU A 33 13.72 6.81 -28.54
CA GLU A 33 14.14 7.48 -29.77
C GLU A 33 15.57 7.02 -30.10
N MET A 34 15.73 6.33 -31.23
CA MET A 34 17.04 5.99 -31.78
C MET A 34 17.55 7.16 -32.63
N PRO A 35 18.80 7.63 -32.46
CA PRO A 35 19.36 8.64 -33.34
C PRO A 35 19.82 7.99 -34.67
N VAL A 36 19.51 8.69 -35.75
CA VAL A 36 19.96 8.42 -37.11
C VAL A 36 21.42 8.86 -37.24
N MET A 37 22.30 7.96 -37.67
CA MET A 37 23.53 8.33 -38.37
C MET A 37 23.74 7.41 -39.57
N ALA A 38 23.86 8.04 -40.74
CA ALA A 38 24.37 7.46 -41.96
C ALA A 38 25.87 7.77 -42.06
N LEU A 39 26.67 6.85 -42.62
CA LEU A 39 27.60 7.11 -43.74
C LEU A 39 28.53 5.90 -44.00
N ALA A 40 28.58 5.55 -45.29
CA ALA A 40 29.73 5.10 -46.10
C ALA A 40 30.52 3.81 -45.77
N GLU A 41 30.69 3.03 -46.85
CA GLU A 41 31.56 1.85 -47.13
C GLU A 41 33.08 2.08 -46.87
N PRO A 42 34.05 1.15 -47.11
CA PRO A 42 34.01 -0.11 -47.89
C PRO A 42 34.81 -1.32 -47.33
N GLY A 43 34.77 -2.47 -48.02
CA GLY A 43 35.74 -3.55 -47.79
C GLY A 43 35.42 -4.92 -48.40
N ASP A 44 36.14 -5.23 -49.49
CA ASP A 44 36.27 -6.50 -50.21
C ASP A 44 36.41 -7.77 -49.35
N SER A 45 35.89 -8.91 -49.84
CA SER A 45 36.74 -10.09 -50.04
C SER A 45 36.13 -11.11 -51.02
N LEU A 46 36.96 -11.47 -51.99
CA LEU A 46 36.79 -12.51 -53.00
C LEU A 46 36.57 -13.89 -52.37
N THR A 47 35.72 -14.71 -52.98
CA THR A 47 36.18 -15.94 -53.67
C THR A 47 35.08 -16.67 -54.42
N THR A 48 35.38 -16.89 -55.69
CA THR A 48 34.78 -17.79 -56.66
C THR A 48 34.95 -19.26 -56.25
N THR A 49 33.86 -20.01 -56.20
CA THR A 49 33.86 -21.42 -56.65
C THR A 49 32.51 -21.76 -57.26
N ALA A 50 32.52 -21.98 -58.56
CA ALA A 50 31.44 -22.59 -59.30
C ALA A 50 31.25 -24.04 -58.83
N ARG A 51 30.03 -24.40 -58.44
CA ARG A 51 29.62 -25.81 -58.42
C ARG A 51 28.26 -25.95 -59.09
N ARG A 52 28.29 -26.71 -60.18
CA ARG A 52 27.13 -27.19 -60.95
C ARG A 52 26.18 -27.95 -60.02
N GLY A 53 24.89 -27.67 -60.16
CA GLY A 53 23.82 -28.39 -59.50
C GLY A 53 22.56 -27.56 -59.50
N GLN A 54 21.87 -27.49 -60.64
CA GLN A 54 20.52 -26.97 -60.69
C GLN A 54 19.60 -27.85 -59.83
N PRO A 55 18.85 -27.31 -58.86
CA PRO A 55 17.52 -27.80 -58.60
C PRO A 55 16.54 -27.04 -59.50
N LYS A 56 15.74 -27.83 -60.21
CA LYS A 56 14.68 -27.39 -61.11
C LYS A 56 13.77 -26.38 -60.41
N LEU A 57 13.51 -25.27 -61.12
CA LEU A 57 12.46 -24.32 -60.80
C LEU A 57 11.12 -25.07 -60.82
N SER A 58 10.66 -25.54 -59.67
CA SER A 58 9.32 -26.09 -59.54
C SER A 58 8.34 -24.93 -59.56
N THR A 59 7.72 -24.75 -60.72
CA THR A 59 6.49 -23.99 -60.94
C THR A 59 5.36 -24.60 -60.11
N ALA A 60 5.34 -24.32 -58.81
CA ALA A 60 4.28 -24.73 -57.90
C ALA A 60 4.21 -23.73 -56.74
N GLY A 61 3.55 -22.61 -57.02
CA GLY A 61 3.38 -21.53 -56.08
C GLY A 61 2.97 -20.28 -56.82
N ARG A 62 1.72 -20.25 -57.31
CA ARG A 62 1.06 -18.98 -57.60
C ARG A 62 1.12 -18.16 -56.31
N LYS A 63 2.13 -17.29 -56.19
CA LYS A 63 2.03 -16.13 -55.32
C LYS A 63 0.85 -15.37 -55.91
N ALA A 64 -0.29 -15.47 -55.24
CA ALA A 64 -1.41 -14.60 -55.51
C ALA A 64 -0.84 -13.18 -55.39
N VAL A 65 -0.64 -12.53 -56.52
CA VAL A 65 -0.39 -11.10 -56.57
C VAL A 65 -1.70 -10.51 -56.09
N LEU A 66 -1.80 -10.32 -54.78
CA LEU A 66 -2.90 -9.59 -54.15
C LEU A 66 -3.08 -8.33 -54.96
N THR A 67 -4.30 -8.13 -55.44
CA THR A 67 -4.64 -6.91 -56.14
C THR A 67 -4.39 -5.74 -55.19
N LYS A 68 -4.01 -4.57 -55.73
CA LYS A 68 -3.74 -3.35 -54.95
C LYS A 68 -4.90 -2.97 -54.03
N GLU A 69 -6.11 -3.44 -54.34
CA GLU A 69 -7.32 -3.29 -53.55
C GLU A 69 -7.38 -4.25 -52.36
N GLU A 70 -7.01 -5.52 -52.53
CA GLU A 70 -6.93 -6.50 -51.44
C GLU A 70 -5.81 -6.16 -50.45
N GLU A 71 -4.68 -5.61 -50.93
CA GLU A 71 -3.59 -5.15 -50.04
C GLU A 71 -4.00 -3.89 -49.24
N LYS A 72 -4.79 -2.99 -49.85
CA LYS A 72 -5.41 -1.86 -49.13
C LYS A 72 -6.44 -2.34 -48.11
N ALA A 73 -7.29 -3.29 -48.48
CA ALA A 73 -8.30 -3.87 -47.59
C ALA A 73 -7.64 -4.57 -46.38
N ALA A 74 -6.60 -5.37 -46.60
CA ALA A 74 -5.84 -6.01 -45.53
C ALA A 74 -5.16 -5.00 -44.61
N LYS A 75 -4.60 -3.90 -45.17
CA LYS A 75 -3.96 -2.84 -44.40
C LYS A 75 -4.96 -1.98 -43.62
N ASP A 76 -6.16 -1.78 -44.15
CA ASP A 76 -7.23 -1.06 -43.46
C ASP A 76 -7.90 -1.94 -42.39
N GLU A 77 -8.02 -3.24 -42.60
CA GLU A 77 -8.41 -4.21 -41.57
C GLU A 77 -7.35 -4.32 -40.46
N GLU A 78 -6.07 -4.33 -40.80
CA GLU A 78 -4.99 -4.32 -39.81
C GLU A 78 -4.99 -3.02 -39.01
N LYS A 79 -5.11 -1.86 -39.66
CA LYS A 79 -5.27 -0.57 -38.97
C LYS A 79 -6.56 -0.53 -38.14
N ALA A 80 -7.66 -1.11 -38.61
CA ALA A 80 -8.91 -1.19 -37.85
C ALA A 80 -8.78 -2.14 -36.65
N ALA A 81 -8.06 -3.26 -36.79
CA ALA A 81 -7.74 -4.19 -35.71
C ALA A 81 -6.79 -3.55 -34.69
N GLN A 82 -5.76 -2.82 -35.13
CA GLN A 82 -4.89 -2.02 -34.26
C GLN A 82 -5.69 -0.93 -33.53
N ARG A 83 -6.57 -0.20 -34.22
CA ARG A 83 -7.50 0.80 -33.63
C ARG A 83 -8.48 0.17 -32.65
N LYS A 84 -9.00 -1.03 -32.91
CA LYS A 84 -9.87 -1.78 -31.99
C LYS A 84 -9.10 -2.24 -30.75
N LYS A 85 -7.86 -2.71 -30.90
CA LYS A 85 -6.96 -3.09 -29.79
C LYS A 85 -6.55 -1.89 -28.91
N THR A 86 -6.39 -0.70 -29.49
CA THR A 86 -6.04 0.54 -28.75
C THR A 86 -7.23 1.28 -28.15
N LYS A 87 -8.49 0.87 -28.41
CA LYS A 87 -9.68 1.39 -27.72
C LYS A 87 -9.78 0.85 -26.29
N THR A 88 -8.71 0.95 -25.49
CA THR A 88 -8.80 0.78 -24.04
C THR A 88 -9.80 1.80 -23.50
N LYS A 89 -10.72 1.34 -22.66
CA LYS A 89 -11.77 2.19 -22.06
C LYS A 89 -11.08 3.40 -21.40
N LYS A 90 -11.44 4.61 -21.84
CA LYS A 90 -10.96 5.87 -21.22
C LYS A 90 -11.34 5.83 -19.72
N ASN A 91 -10.42 6.25 -18.86
CA ASN A 91 -10.59 6.28 -17.39
C ASN A 91 -10.65 4.89 -16.73
N VAL A 92 -9.78 3.98 -17.15
CA VAL A 92 -9.53 2.72 -16.42
C VAL A 92 -8.08 2.72 -15.94
N PHE A 93 -7.86 2.41 -14.67
CA PHE A 93 -6.55 2.17 -14.08
C PHE A 93 -6.59 0.83 -13.34
N LEU A 94 -5.59 -0.02 -13.54
CA LEU A 94 -5.53 -1.39 -12.98
C LEU A 94 -6.83 -2.22 -13.12
N GLY A 95 -7.59 -1.99 -14.21
CA GLY A 95 -8.86 -2.67 -14.47
C GLY A 95 -10.09 -2.00 -13.85
N GLU A 96 -9.91 -1.04 -12.94
CA GLU A 96 -10.98 -0.31 -12.28
C GLU A 96 -11.33 1.00 -12.99
N ARG A 97 -12.62 1.35 -13.00
CA ARG A 97 -13.08 2.64 -13.53
C ARG A 97 -12.76 3.75 -12.56
N VAL A 98 -12.08 4.78 -13.04
CA VAL A 98 -11.67 5.93 -12.24
C VAL A 98 -12.40 7.20 -12.66
N LYS A 99 -12.49 8.16 -11.75
CA LYS A 99 -12.97 9.52 -12.02
C LYS A 99 -11.93 10.52 -11.52
N ARG A 100 -11.69 11.56 -12.32
CA ARG A 100 -10.76 12.65 -11.97
C ARG A 100 -11.44 13.64 -11.02
N ALA A 101 -10.69 14.12 -10.04
CA ALA A 101 -11.02 15.29 -9.23
C ALA A 101 -9.77 16.13 -8.99
N PHE A 102 -9.98 17.31 -8.42
CA PHE A 102 -8.91 18.15 -7.93
C PHE A 102 -9.34 18.83 -6.64
N VAL A 103 -8.36 19.14 -5.81
CA VAL A 103 -8.51 19.91 -4.58
C VAL A 103 -7.56 21.10 -4.65
N LYS A 104 -7.97 22.22 -4.07
CA LYS A 104 -7.15 23.42 -3.94
C LYS A 104 -6.96 23.71 -2.47
N SER A 105 -5.74 23.94 -2.04
CA SER A 105 -5.40 24.28 -0.65
C SER A 105 -4.47 25.49 -0.61
N GLY A 106 -4.53 26.22 0.51
CA GLY A 106 -3.74 27.45 0.70
C GLY A 106 -4.39 28.72 0.14
N PRO A 107 -3.74 29.88 0.37
CA PRO A 107 -4.24 31.17 -0.07
C PRO A 107 -4.35 31.24 -1.60
N LYS A 108 -5.36 31.97 -2.09
CA LYS A 108 -5.53 32.20 -3.54
C LYS A 108 -4.31 32.93 -4.09
N GLY A 109 -3.84 32.50 -5.26
CA GLY A 109 -2.69 33.11 -5.94
C GLY A 109 -1.59 32.09 -6.25
N LYS A 110 -0.35 32.57 -6.41
CA LYS A 110 0.80 31.75 -6.85
C LYS A 110 1.15 30.64 -5.87
N ASN A 111 0.88 30.83 -4.58
CA ASN A 111 1.20 29.85 -3.54
C ASN A 111 0.11 28.78 -3.36
N GLN A 112 -1.01 28.87 -4.12
CA GLN A 112 -2.08 27.89 -4.06
C GLN A 112 -1.58 26.52 -4.52
N ILE A 113 -1.82 25.51 -3.68
CA ILE A 113 -1.50 24.13 -3.99
C ILE A 113 -2.71 23.49 -4.66
N ILE A 114 -2.48 22.85 -5.80
CA ILE A 114 -3.50 22.14 -6.56
C ILE A 114 -3.12 20.66 -6.58
N GLU A 115 -3.97 19.82 -6.01
CA GLU A 115 -3.82 18.38 -6.04
C GLU A 115 -4.80 17.81 -7.06
N VAL A 116 -4.28 17.23 -8.14
CA VAL A 116 -5.05 16.55 -9.17
C VAL A 116 -4.92 15.05 -8.95
N PHE A 117 -6.05 14.35 -8.86
CA PHE A 117 -6.07 12.94 -8.51
C PHE A 117 -7.23 12.21 -9.16
N TYR A 118 -7.19 10.89 -9.06
CA TYR A 118 -8.24 10.00 -9.50
C TYR A 118 -8.73 9.14 -8.34
N TYR A 119 -10.01 8.83 -8.34
CA TYR A 119 -10.67 7.99 -7.35
C TYR A 119 -11.53 6.92 -8.02
N LEU A 120 -11.81 5.85 -7.29
CA LEU A 120 -12.65 4.75 -7.78
C LEU A 120 -14.09 5.22 -8.01
N LYS A 121 -14.65 4.90 -9.18
CA LYS A 121 -16.08 5.13 -9.46
C LYS A 121 -16.98 4.19 -8.64
N THR A 122 -16.55 2.95 -8.48
CA THR A 122 -17.20 1.93 -7.66
C THR A 122 -16.36 1.73 -6.41
N PHE A 123 -16.93 1.99 -5.23
CA PHE A 123 -16.21 1.84 -3.97
C PHE A 123 -15.71 0.41 -3.80
N LYS A 124 -14.46 0.27 -3.36
CA LYS A 124 -13.86 -0.99 -2.94
C LYS A 124 -13.14 -0.75 -1.63
N GLN A 125 -13.43 -1.58 -0.63
CA GLN A 125 -12.76 -1.48 0.66
C GLN A 125 -11.26 -1.70 0.45
N PRO A 126 -10.41 -0.75 0.90
CA PRO A 126 -8.96 -0.93 0.92
C PRO A 126 -8.56 -2.11 1.82
N SER A 127 -7.40 -2.69 1.56
CA SER A 127 -6.88 -3.78 2.39
C SER A 127 -6.66 -3.29 3.83
N GLU A 128 -7.05 -4.09 4.82
CA GLU A 128 -6.80 -3.80 6.24
C GLU A 128 -5.31 -3.81 6.58
N LEU A 129 -4.52 -4.57 5.82
CA LEU A 129 -3.07 -4.63 5.94
C LEU A 129 -2.37 -3.45 5.27
N ALA A 130 -3.09 -2.55 4.60
CA ALA A 130 -2.48 -1.38 3.99
C ALA A 130 -1.94 -0.43 5.07
N PRO A 131 -0.70 0.08 4.93
CA PRO A 131 -0.08 0.91 5.97
C PRO A 131 -0.79 2.27 6.09
N ALA A 132 -1.12 2.85 4.95
CA ALA A 132 -1.80 4.13 4.81
C ALA A 132 -2.83 4.04 3.68
N VAL A 133 -4.05 4.42 3.99
CA VAL A 133 -5.16 4.46 3.05
C VAL A 133 -5.58 5.91 2.84
N TYR A 134 -5.65 6.35 1.60
CA TYR A 134 -5.96 7.71 1.20
C TYR A 134 -7.31 7.77 0.48
N TYR A 135 -8.13 8.75 0.87
CA TYR A 135 -9.44 8.96 0.28
C TYR A 135 -9.76 10.44 0.15
N TYR A 136 -10.68 10.72 -0.76
CA TYR A 136 -11.22 12.05 -1.00
C TYR A 136 -12.61 12.15 -0.40
N ASP A 137 -12.83 13.18 0.42
CA ASP A 137 -14.15 13.58 0.91
C ASP A 137 -14.68 14.72 0.02
N PRO A 138 -15.75 14.49 -0.76
CA PRO A 138 -16.34 15.52 -1.61
C PRO A 138 -16.95 16.71 -0.86
N ARG A 139 -17.35 16.53 0.40
CA ARG A 139 -17.97 17.59 1.22
C ARG A 139 -16.92 18.54 1.76
N LYS A 140 -15.80 17.98 2.24
CA LYS A 140 -14.68 18.76 2.78
C LYS A 140 -13.71 19.24 1.70
N HIS A 141 -13.88 18.78 0.46
CA HIS A 141 -12.97 19.07 -0.65
C HIS A 141 -11.50 18.85 -0.26
N LYS A 142 -11.20 17.72 0.38
CA LYS A 142 -9.84 17.42 0.86
C LYS A 142 -9.54 15.93 0.80
N ILE A 143 -8.27 15.60 0.57
CA ILE A 143 -7.75 14.24 0.69
C ILE A 143 -7.34 13.99 2.15
N PHE A 144 -7.76 12.86 2.70
CA PHE A 144 -7.43 12.42 4.05
C PHE A 144 -6.68 11.09 4.02
N LYS A 145 -5.83 10.88 5.02
CA LYS A 145 -5.26 9.57 5.38
C LYS A 145 -6.23 8.95 6.39
N ALA A 146 -6.85 7.82 6.03
CA ALA A 146 -7.81 7.12 6.87
C ALA A 146 -7.11 6.54 8.10
N ALA A 147 -7.70 6.80 9.27
CA ALA A 147 -7.37 6.12 10.52
C ALA A 147 -8.39 5.03 10.88
N GLU A 148 -9.56 5.08 10.26
CA GLU A 148 -10.72 4.21 10.50
C GLU A 148 -11.21 3.58 9.19
N PRO A 149 -12.04 2.53 9.27
CA PRO A 149 -12.73 1.99 8.10
C PRO A 149 -13.52 3.09 7.37
N LEU A 150 -13.42 3.11 6.04
CA LEU A 150 -14.05 4.14 5.23
C LEU A 150 -15.54 3.87 5.02
N ASP A 151 -16.33 4.94 4.94
CA ASP A 151 -17.75 4.87 4.61
C ASP A 151 -17.96 4.81 3.09
N PRO A 152 -18.58 3.74 2.54
CA PRO A 152 -18.83 3.62 1.10
C PRO A 152 -19.67 4.77 0.50
N ALA A 153 -20.56 5.38 1.29
CA ALA A 153 -21.46 6.41 0.80
C ALA A 153 -20.73 7.73 0.57
N THR A 154 -19.97 8.19 1.57
CA THR A 154 -19.31 9.49 1.57
C THR A 154 -17.90 9.45 0.99
N ASP A 155 -17.10 8.46 1.35
CA ASP A 155 -15.68 8.44 1.06
C ASP A 155 -15.37 7.90 -0.33
N LYS A 156 -14.40 8.54 -1.00
CA LYS A 156 -13.95 8.16 -2.35
C LYS A 156 -12.49 7.74 -2.31
N VAL A 157 -12.27 6.43 -2.35
CA VAL A 157 -10.93 5.81 -2.32
C VAL A 157 -10.08 6.25 -3.52
N LEU A 158 -8.85 6.71 -3.27
CA LEU A 158 -7.95 7.13 -4.34
C LEU A 158 -7.47 5.96 -5.19
N HIS A 159 -7.49 6.12 -6.50
CA HIS A 159 -7.05 5.10 -7.44
C HIS A 159 -6.75 5.75 -8.80
N GLY A 160 -5.50 5.66 -9.24
CA GLY A 160 -5.00 6.29 -10.46
C GLY A 160 -3.88 7.30 -10.21
N VAL A 161 -3.63 8.14 -11.21
CA VAL A 161 -2.52 9.11 -11.19
C VAL A 161 -2.77 10.21 -10.15
N TYR A 162 -1.72 10.62 -9.46
CA TYR A 162 -1.72 11.77 -8.54
C TYR A 162 -0.67 12.79 -8.98
N LYS A 163 -1.02 14.07 -8.91
CA LYS A 163 -0.11 15.20 -9.15
C LYS A 163 -0.40 16.31 -8.15
N LYS A 164 0.63 16.79 -7.48
CA LYS A 164 0.62 17.98 -6.64
C LYS A 164 1.33 19.10 -7.36
N LEU A 165 0.67 20.23 -7.54
CA LEU A 165 1.19 21.41 -8.23
C LEU A 165 1.16 22.63 -7.32
N GLN A 166 2.13 23.52 -7.49
CA GLN A 166 2.14 24.85 -6.91
C GLN A 166 2.72 25.82 -7.94
N ASN A 167 2.04 26.94 -8.20
CA ASN A 167 2.44 27.90 -9.24
C ASN A 167 2.71 27.25 -10.61
N ASN A 168 1.85 26.31 -11.04
CA ASN A 168 2.02 25.48 -12.24
C ASN A 168 3.28 24.59 -12.29
N LYS A 169 4.09 24.56 -11.24
CA LYS A 169 5.21 23.63 -11.08
C LYS A 169 4.73 22.37 -10.38
N VAL A 170 5.26 21.23 -10.80
CA VAL A 170 4.94 19.94 -10.21
C VAL A 170 5.83 19.75 -8.97
N LEU A 171 5.23 19.53 -7.81
CA LEU A 171 5.92 19.25 -6.55
C LEU A 171 5.98 17.75 -6.25
N ALA A 172 4.96 17.00 -6.67
CA ALA A 172 4.94 15.55 -6.51
C ALA A 172 4.09 14.89 -7.59
N THR A 173 4.51 13.70 -8.02
CA THR A 173 3.75 12.82 -8.92
C THR A 173 3.79 11.41 -8.39
N GLY A 174 2.72 10.65 -8.66
CA GLY A 174 2.68 9.25 -8.28
C GLY A 174 1.39 8.58 -8.71
N TYR A 175 1.16 7.41 -8.14
CA TYR A 175 -0.04 6.63 -8.40
C TYR A 175 -0.61 6.12 -7.08
N TYR A 176 -1.93 6.08 -7.00
CA TYR A 176 -2.66 5.37 -5.96
C TYR A 176 -3.28 4.11 -6.53
N ALA A 177 -3.24 3.02 -5.77
CA ALA A 177 -3.98 1.79 -6.03
C ALA A 177 -4.80 1.43 -4.79
N ASN A 178 -6.12 1.44 -4.92
CA ASN A 178 -7.09 1.09 -3.87
C ASN A 178 -6.83 1.84 -2.55
N GLY A 179 -6.52 3.13 -2.65
CA GLY A 179 -6.23 4.01 -1.53
C GLY A 179 -4.78 4.00 -1.09
N THR A 180 -3.92 3.12 -1.60
CA THR A 180 -2.52 3.02 -1.16
C THR A 180 -1.56 3.61 -2.19
N ARG A 181 -0.38 4.05 -1.78
CA ARG A 181 0.67 4.51 -2.71
C ARG A 181 1.15 3.34 -3.56
N HIS A 182 1.26 3.54 -4.87
CA HIS A 182 1.67 2.49 -5.80
C HIS A 182 2.57 3.03 -6.92
N LEU A 183 3.31 2.13 -7.56
CA LEU A 183 4.27 2.41 -8.62
C LEU A 183 5.29 3.47 -8.18
N ARG A 184 5.79 4.25 -9.14
CA ARG A 184 6.81 5.26 -8.90
C ARG A 184 6.19 6.53 -8.35
N TRP A 185 6.79 7.03 -7.27
CA TRP A 185 6.54 8.32 -6.66
C TRP A 185 7.78 9.20 -6.81
N GLU A 186 7.57 10.43 -7.26
CA GLU A 186 8.62 11.42 -7.50
C GLU A 186 8.24 12.70 -6.77
N THR A 187 9.20 13.28 -6.06
CA THR A 187 9.07 14.61 -5.44
C THR A 187 10.07 15.56 -6.07
N PHE A 188 9.64 16.80 -6.25
CA PHE A 188 10.43 17.84 -6.91
C PHE A 188 10.53 19.07 -6.02
N ASP A 189 11.66 19.74 -6.08
CA ASP A 189 11.84 21.06 -5.48
C ASP A 189 11.06 22.14 -6.25
N THR A 190 10.88 23.30 -5.64
CA THR A 190 10.34 24.54 -6.22
C THR A 190 11.05 24.97 -7.52
N LYS A 191 12.29 24.52 -7.73
CA LYS A 191 13.07 24.72 -8.97
C LYS A 191 12.74 23.70 -10.07
N GLY A 192 12.04 22.62 -9.75
CA GLY A 192 11.72 21.51 -10.66
C GLY A 192 12.74 20.36 -10.66
N ASN A 193 13.73 20.42 -9.77
CA ASN A 193 14.73 19.36 -9.63
C ASN A 193 14.13 18.16 -8.89
N LEU A 194 14.41 16.94 -9.34
CA LEU A 194 13.98 15.71 -8.68
C LEU A 194 14.72 15.56 -7.34
N THR A 195 13.99 15.55 -6.24
CA THR A 195 14.54 15.43 -4.88
C THR A 195 14.51 13.99 -4.40
N ALA A 196 13.39 13.29 -4.58
CA ALA A 196 13.27 11.88 -4.19
C ALA A 196 12.51 11.09 -5.24
N LYS A 197 12.88 9.81 -5.34
CA LYS A 197 12.23 8.83 -6.20
C LYS A 197 12.11 7.52 -5.42
N THR A 198 10.88 7.07 -5.24
CA THR A 198 10.57 5.87 -4.45
C THR A 198 9.57 5.01 -5.21
N HIS A 199 9.76 3.71 -5.23
CA HIS A 199 8.78 2.77 -5.77
C HIS A 199 7.96 2.18 -4.64
N TYR A 200 6.64 2.12 -4.83
CA TYR A 200 5.69 1.54 -3.89
C TYR A 200 4.91 0.39 -4.51
N GLU A 201 4.62 -0.62 -3.70
CA GLU A 201 3.76 -1.75 -4.02
C GLU A 201 2.66 -1.85 -2.96
N MET A 202 1.42 -1.53 -3.37
CA MET A 202 0.24 -1.53 -2.49
C MET A 202 0.42 -0.82 -1.14
N GLY A 203 1.16 0.29 -1.12
CA GLY A 203 1.40 1.14 0.05
C GLY A 203 2.78 0.97 0.67
N PHE A 204 3.46 -0.14 0.41
CA PHE A 204 4.78 -0.42 0.97
C PHE A 204 5.89 -0.01 0.00
N PRO A 205 7.01 0.57 0.47
CA PRO A 205 8.18 0.74 -0.38
C PRO A 205 8.59 -0.61 -0.98
N ARG A 206 8.98 -0.64 -2.25
CA ARG A 206 9.39 -1.88 -2.93
C ARG A 206 10.58 -2.54 -2.23
N ASP A 207 11.48 -1.74 -1.68
CA ASP A 207 12.67 -2.23 -1.00
C ASP A 207 12.39 -2.57 0.47
N ALA A 208 11.15 -2.38 0.95
CA ALA A 208 10.79 -2.66 2.33
C ALA A 208 10.98 -4.14 2.67
N ASN A 209 11.47 -4.39 3.88
CA ASN A 209 11.56 -5.74 4.41
C ASN A 209 10.22 -6.10 5.05
N ILE A 210 9.54 -7.10 4.47
CA ILE A 210 8.24 -7.57 4.94
C ILE A 210 8.46 -8.94 5.58
N SER A 211 8.18 -9.05 6.88
CA SER A 211 8.13 -10.33 7.58
C SER A 211 6.68 -10.81 7.69
N TYR A 212 6.50 -12.13 7.71
CA TYR A 212 5.20 -12.78 7.75
C TYR A 212 5.12 -13.75 8.92
N TYR A 213 3.92 -14.01 9.42
CA TYR A 213 3.65 -15.05 10.42
C TYR A 213 3.54 -16.44 9.79
N ASP A 214 3.16 -16.52 8.52
CA ASP A 214 2.96 -17.76 7.78
C ASP A 214 3.99 -17.96 6.67
N ALA A 215 4.23 -19.23 6.31
CA ALA A 215 5.04 -19.57 5.15
C ALA A 215 4.35 -19.17 3.82
N GLY A 216 3.02 -19.00 3.83
CA GLY A 216 2.23 -18.61 2.67
C GLY A 216 2.29 -17.12 2.32
N GLN A 217 2.95 -16.29 3.12
CA GLN A 217 3.05 -14.84 2.94
C GLN A 217 1.69 -14.12 2.88
N THR A 218 0.70 -14.63 3.60
CA THR A 218 -0.65 -14.04 3.66
C THR A 218 -0.85 -13.17 4.90
N MET A 219 -0.15 -13.47 6.00
CA MET A 219 -0.25 -12.77 7.27
C MET A 219 1.00 -11.96 7.53
N ILE A 220 0.95 -10.67 7.20
CA ILE A 220 2.07 -9.75 7.44
C ILE A 220 2.26 -9.59 8.95
N ARG A 221 3.51 -9.71 9.40
CA ARG A 221 3.94 -9.50 10.78
C ARG A 221 4.48 -8.09 10.97
N GLU A 222 5.38 -7.67 10.09
CA GLU A 222 6.08 -6.41 10.23
C GLU A 222 6.52 -5.91 8.86
N VAL A 223 6.40 -4.60 8.65
CA VAL A 223 6.92 -3.93 7.47
C VAL A 223 7.90 -2.84 7.87
N VAL A 224 9.15 -3.07 7.52
CA VAL A 224 10.26 -2.17 7.79
C VAL A 224 10.56 -1.36 6.52
N PRO A 225 10.37 -0.04 6.54
CA PRO A 225 10.43 0.78 5.34
C PRO A 225 11.88 1.07 4.93
N TYR A 226 12.39 0.32 3.97
CA TYR A 226 13.67 0.63 3.33
C TYR A 226 13.44 1.33 1.99
N VAL A 227 14.25 2.35 1.72
CA VAL A 227 14.29 3.08 0.45
C VAL A 227 15.76 3.28 0.09
N ASN A 228 16.20 2.72 -1.04
CA ASN A 228 17.61 2.80 -1.47
C ASN A 228 18.60 2.35 -0.37
N GLY A 229 18.28 1.29 0.37
CA GLY A 229 19.11 0.74 1.45
C GLY A 229 19.10 1.54 2.76
N LYS A 230 18.37 2.66 2.84
CA LYS A 230 18.20 3.45 4.06
C LYS A 230 16.83 3.20 4.68
N LEU A 231 16.79 3.17 6.01
CA LEU A 231 15.54 3.02 6.76
C LEU A 231 14.80 4.36 6.78
N GLU A 232 13.79 4.49 5.92
CA GLU A 232 13.06 5.72 5.65
C GLU A 232 11.63 5.42 5.17
N GLY A 233 10.62 5.94 5.88
CA GLY A 233 9.22 5.81 5.50
C GLY A 233 8.28 5.39 6.64
N ASP A 234 7.07 4.95 6.28
CA ASP A 234 6.04 4.49 7.24
C ASP A 234 6.37 3.06 7.72
N TYR A 235 6.54 2.89 9.03
CA TYR A 235 6.69 1.60 9.69
C TYR A 235 5.34 1.09 10.21
N VAL A 236 5.07 -0.20 10.04
CA VAL A 236 3.87 -0.83 10.59
C VAL A 236 4.17 -2.25 11.06
N LYS A 237 3.68 -2.59 12.25
CA LYS A 237 3.67 -3.95 12.81
C LYS A 237 2.24 -4.41 13.01
N TYR A 238 1.99 -5.69 12.77
CA TYR A 238 0.70 -6.33 12.92
C TYR A 238 0.79 -7.49 13.91
N THR A 239 -0.32 -7.77 14.58
CA THR A 239 -0.54 -8.97 15.39
C THR A 239 -0.81 -10.17 14.47
N ALA A 240 -0.70 -11.41 15.00
CA ALA A 240 -1.03 -12.63 14.26
C ALA A 240 -2.47 -12.64 13.70
N ASP A 241 -3.39 -11.90 14.34
CA ASP A 241 -4.77 -11.72 13.88
C ASP A 241 -4.92 -10.70 12.73
N GLY A 242 -3.82 -10.14 12.22
CA GLY A 242 -3.83 -9.14 11.14
C GLY A 242 -4.18 -7.71 11.57
N LYS A 243 -4.39 -7.48 12.87
CA LYS A 243 -4.63 -6.14 13.44
C LYS A 243 -3.33 -5.37 13.58
N ARG A 244 -3.39 -4.05 13.47
CA ARG A 244 -2.22 -3.19 13.66
C ARG A 244 -1.83 -3.18 15.13
N GLU A 245 -0.55 -3.35 15.42
CA GLU A 245 0.03 -3.28 16.77
C GLU A 245 0.83 -1.99 16.94
N TRP A 246 1.64 -1.64 15.93
CA TRP A 246 2.46 -0.43 15.91
C TRP A 246 2.38 0.28 14.58
N ALA A 247 2.40 1.61 14.61
CA ALA A 247 2.62 2.46 13.46
C ALA A 247 3.56 3.61 13.82
N GLY A 248 4.44 3.98 12.89
CA GLY A 248 5.34 5.11 13.07
C GLY A 248 6.01 5.50 11.77
N LYS A 249 6.99 6.40 11.87
CA LYS A 249 7.82 6.83 10.75
C LYS A 249 9.29 6.73 11.11
N PHE A 250 10.10 6.31 10.14
CA PHE A 250 11.54 6.42 10.16
C PHE A 250 12.04 7.49 9.20
N GLU A 251 13.10 8.18 9.60
CA GLU A 251 13.84 9.12 8.78
C GLU A 251 15.33 9.01 9.12
N ASN A 252 16.18 8.79 8.11
CA ASN A 252 17.61 8.54 8.28
C ASN A 252 17.97 7.43 9.29
N GLY A 253 17.12 6.41 9.43
CA GLY A 253 17.33 5.32 10.40
C GLY A 253 16.87 5.60 11.82
N HIS A 254 16.41 6.81 12.10
CA HIS A 254 15.88 7.20 13.41
C HIS A 254 14.35 7.20 13.40
N ARG A 255 13.76 6.88 14.56
CA ARG A 255 12.32 7.01 14.79
C ARG A 255 11.99 8.49 14.86
N VAL A 256 10.99 8.94 14.09
CA VAL A 256 10.58 10.34 14.06
C VAL A 256 9.09 10.51 14.20
N GLY A 257 8.69 11.64 14.79
CA GLY A 257 7.30 12.05 14.97
C GLY A 257 6.49 11.14 15.90
N GLU A 258 5.17 11.10 15.66
CA GLU A 258 4.25 10.31 16.48
C GLU A 258 4.30 8.81 16.15
N TRP A 259 4.55 8.00 17.17
CA TRP A 259 4.48 6.55 17.15
C TRP A 259 3.26 6.08 17.94
N THR A 260 2.40 5.32 17.26
CA THR A 260 1.13 4.86 17.83
C THR A 260 1.18 3.36 18.07
N ASN A 261 0.96 2.96 19.31
CA ASN A 261 0.61 1.59 19.68
C ASN A 261 -0.91 1.42 19.68
N TYR A 262 -1.38 0.23 19.32
CA TYR A 262 -2.79 -0.11 19.26
C TYR A 262 -3.10 -1.29 20.17
N TRP A 263 -4.33 -1.32 20.68
CA TRP A 263 -4.86 -2.47 21.41
C TRP A 263 -5.04 -3.70 20.49
N ASP A 264 -5.00 -4.89 21.07
CA ASP A 264 -5.08 -6.17 20.36
C ASP A 264 -6.52 -6.59 19.99
N TYR A 265 -7.54 -6.20 20.76
CA TYR A 265 -8.93 -6.59 20.50
C TYR A 265 -9.64 -5.65 19.51
N LYS A 266 -9.25 -4.37 19.42
CA LYS A 266 -9.77 -3.37 18.48
C LYS A 266 -8.66 -2.46 17.97
N ASN A 267 -8.80 -1.92 16.76
CA ASN A 267 -7.84 -0.96 16.15
C ASN A 267 -7.87 0.44 16.83
N TYR A 268 -8.12 0.48 18.13
CA TYR A 268 -8.04 1.67 18.95
C TYR A 268 -6.60 1.92 19.35
N ARG A 269 -6.23 3.20 19.36
CA ARG A 269 -4.93 3.62 19.86
C ARG A 269 -4.86 3.30 21.35
N HIS A 270 -3.68 2.93 21.81
CA HIS A 270 -3.38 2.71 23.22
C HIS A 270 -2.43 3.81 23.68
N TYR A 271 -1.21 3.83 23.14
CA TYR A 271 -0.22 4.86 23.41
C TYR A 271 0.11 5.65 22.14
N VAL A 272 0.30 6.96 22.30
CA VAL A 272 0.91 7.83 21.29
C VAL A 272 2.15 8.46 21.92
N LEU A 273 3.29 7.99 21.43
CA LEU A 273 4.63 8.42 21.81
C LEU A 273 5.15 9.44 20.81
N GLN A 274 5.88 10.43 21.27
CA GLN A 274 6.54 11.42 20.44
C GLN A 274 8.05 11.19 20.48
N TYR A 275 8.59 10.98 19.29
CA TYR A 275 10.01 10.99 19.03
C TYR A 275 10.45 12.38 18.56
N ALA A 276 11.75 12.53 18.27
CA ALA A 276 12.24 13.75 17.67
C ALA A 276 11.51 14.05 16.36
N ASP A 277 11.38 15.34 16.04
CA ASP A 277 10.66 15.77 14.84
C ASP A 277 11.41 15.40 13.56
N SER A 278 12.75 15.32 13.65
CA SER A 278 13.63 15.01 12.54
C SER A 278 14.61 13.89 12.87
N GLY A 279 15.03 13.14 11.84
CA GLY A 279 16.06 12.11 11.96
C GLY A 279 17.48 12.68 12.07
N TYR A 280 17.63 14.00 12.16
CA TYR A 280 18.90 14.68 12.44
C TYR A 280 19.03 15.10 13.91
N ASP A 281 17.93 15.09 14.65
CA ASP A 281 17.89 15.44 16.06
C ASP A 281 18.37 14.25 16.90
N PRO A 282 18.98 14.49 18.07
CA PRO A 282 19.38 13.40 18.97
C PRO A 282 18.15 12.61 19.40
N GLU A 283 18.18 11.29 19.20
CA GLU A 283 17.09 10.42 19.60
C GLU A 283 17.01 10.43 21.14
N PRO A 284 15.89 10.87 21.74
CA PRO A 284 15.76 10.87 23.18
C PRO A 284 15.81 9.42 23.68
N GLU A 285 16.52 9.19 24.78
CA GLU A 285 16.63 7.84 25.39
C GLU A 285 15.26 7.26 25.72
N GLU A 286 14.32 8.12 26.14
CA GLU A 286 12.93 7.78 26.40
C GLU A 286 12.02 8.67 25.55
N PRO A 287 11.14 8.08 24.72
CA PRO A 287 10.16 8.87 23.98
C PRO A 287 9.15 9.49 24.93
N GLU A 288 8.65 10.68 24.58
CA GLU A 288 7.64 11.33 25.41
C GLU A 288 6.27 10.72 25.15
N LEU A 289 5.60 10.21 26.19
CA LEU A 289 4.19 9.87 26.08
C LEU A 289 3.39 11.17 25.95
N ILE A 290 2.66 11.34 24.84
CA ILE A 290 1.75 12.48 24.67
C ILE A 290 0.32 12.08 24.99
N ARG A 291 -0.15 10.93 24.49
CA ARG A 291 -1.54 10.50 24.67
C ARG A 291 -1.63 9.04 25.07
N GLU A 292 -2.53 8.76 26.00
CA GLU A 292 -2.91 7.40 26.40
C GLU A 292 -4.43 7.27 26.34
N TYR A 293 -4.89 6.12 25.86
CA TYR A 293 -6.29 5.82 25.64
C TYR A 293 -6.69 4.55 26.40
N SER A 294 -7.89 4.59 27.00
CA SER A 294 -8.54 3.43 27.61
C SER A 294 -8.94 2.38 26.56
N HIS A 295 -9.32 1.19 27.04
CA HIS A 295 -9.87 0.11 26.24
C HIS A 295 -11.13 0.50 25.42
N GLY A 296 -11.94 1.48 25.81
CA GLY A 296 -13.05 1.93 24.96
C GLY A 296 -12.65 2.99 23.93
N GLY A 297 -11.40 3.45 23.94
CA GLY A 297 -10.90 4.53 23.08
C GLY A 297 -11.03 5.92 23.71
N SER A 298 -11.45 6.02 24.98
CA SER A 298 -11.48 7.29 25.72
C SER A 298 -10.07 7.77 26.08
N VAL A 299 -9.80 9.07 25.94
CA VAL A 299 -8.50 9.65 26.33
C VAL A 299 -8.37 9.66 27.85
N ILE A 300 -7.38 8.94 28.37
CA ILE A 300 -7.05 8.88 29.80
C ILE A 300 -5.83 9.74 30.16
N TYR A 301 -4.97 10.03 29.19
CA TYR A 301 -3.88 10.98 29.35
C TYR A 301 -3.69 11.79 28.07
N ASP A 302 -3.51 13.10 28.21
CA ASP A 302 -3.18 14.02 27.13
C ASP A 302 -2.28 15.13 27.66
N LYS A 303 -0.99 15.07 27.32
CA LYS A 303 0.02 16.05 27.73
C LYS A 303 -0.29 17.45 27.20
N GLU A 304 -0.80 17.56 25.96
CA GLU A 304 -1.10 18.85 25.33
C GLU A 304 -2.30 19.54 25.99
N LYS A 305 -3.26 18.76 26.48
CA LYS A 305 -4.47 19.26 27.14
C LYS A 305 -4.40 19.24 28.67
N ASN A 306 -3.26 18.85 29.25
CA ASN A 306 -3.08 18.67 30.68
C ASN A 306 -4.16 17.76 31.32
N ILE A 307 -4.53 16.68 30.63
CA ILE A 307 -5.49 15.69 31.13
C ILE A 307 -4.70 14.51 31.68
N ASP A 308 -4.90 14.17 32.95
CA ASP A 308 -4.39 12.93 33.54
C ASP A 308 -5.49 12.27 34.39
N LYS A 309 -6.13 11.26 33.82
CA LYS A 309 -7.17 10.42 34.43
C LYS A 309 -6.68 9.00 34.66
N ARG A 310 -5.36 8.76 34.65
CA ARG A 310 -4.79 7.41 34.83
C ARG A 310 -4.98 6.87 36.23
N ALA A 311 -5.20 7.74 37.21
CA ALA A 311 -5.53 7.37 38.58
C ALA A 311 -7.02 7.06 38.78
N ASP A 312 -7.88 7.45 37.84
CA ASP A 312 -9.32 7.21 37.92
C ASP A 312 -9.67 5.79 37.46
N ALA A 313 -10.87 5.33 37.84
CA ALA A 313 -11.39 4.09 37.28
C ALA A 313 -11.50 4.21 35.75
N ASP A 314 -11.19 3.11 35.04
CA ASP A 314 -11.26 3.09 33.58
C ASP A 314 -12.66 3.56 33.14
N PRO A 315 -12.76 4.67 32.37
CA PRO A 315 -14.04 5.25 31.95
C PRO A 315 -14.91 4.27 31.17
N ASP A 316 -14.28 3.28 30.53
CA ASP A 316 -14.93 2.29 29.68
C ASP A 316 -15.12 0.94 30.38
N ALA A 317 -14.64 0.79 31.62
CA ALA A 317 -14.84 -0.41 32.45
C ALA A 317 -16.19 -0.44 33.18
N ALA A 318 -17.08 0.53 32.92
CA ALA A 318 -18.44 0.49 33.46
C ALA A 318 -19.13 -0.81 33.03
N ALA A 319 -19.42 -1.67 34.02
CA ALA A 319 -20.13 -2.92 33.82
C ALA A 319 -21.40 -2.67 33.01
N LYS A 320 -21.58 -3.38 31.90
CA LYS A 320 -22.90 -3.50 31.27
C LYS A 320 -23.86 -3.91 32.40
N PRO A 321 -24.90 -3.14 32.74
CA PRO A 321 -25.91 -3.64 33.64
C PRO A 321 -26.50 -4.87 32.96
N ASP A 322 -26.31 -6.03 33.58
CA ASP A 322 -26.87 -7.27 33.08
C ASP A 322 -28.40 -7.14 33.16
N ALA A 323 -29.01 -6.80 32.03
CA ALA A 323 -30.45 -6.61 31.90
C ALA A 323 -31.25 -7.92 32.04
N ARG A 324 -30.63 -9.01 32.51
CA ARG A 324 -31.26 -10.32 32.68
C ARG A 324 -31.72 -10.65 34.10
N ARG A 325 -31.62 -9.73 35.07
CA ARG A 325 -32.18 -9.96 36.41
C ARG A 325 -33.07 -8.81 36.89
N PRO A 326 -34.35 -8.78 36.50
CA PRO A 326 -35.33 -7.94 37.18
C PRO A 326 -35.67 -8.58 38.54
N GLY A 327 -35.38 -7.87 39.65
CA GLY A 327 -35.99 -8.16 40.95
C GLY A 327 -35.18 -9.00 41.94
N SER A 328 -34.06 -8.47 42.45
CA SER A 328 -33.59 -8.87 43.79
C SER A 328 -33.07 -7.68 44.59
N HIS A 329 -33.99 -6.81 45.04
CA HIS A 329 -33.73 -5.98 46.22
C HIS A 329 -33.88 -6.89 47.45
N GLY A 330 -32.81 -7.60 47.80
CA GLY A 330 -32.63 -8.16 49.14
C GLY A 330 -32.04 -7.07 50.04
N ALA A 331 -32.55 -6.97 51.27
CA ALA A 331 -32.16 -5.96 52.26
C ALA A 331 -30.62 -5.84 52.44
N PRO A 332 -30.09 -4.63 52.69
CA PRO A 332 -28.65 -4.42 52.80
C PRO A 332 -28.09 -5.10 54.05
N ALA A 333 -27.13 -6.02 53.86
CA ALA A 333 -26.31 -6.52 54.96
C ALA A 333 -25.41 -5.39 55.50
N PRO A 334 -25.23 -5.25 56.83
CA PRO A 334 -24.33 -4.24 57.38
C PRO A 334 -22.89 -4.50 56.94
N ARG A 335 -22.21 -3.43 56.52
CA ARG A 335 -20.83 -3.47 56.01
C ARG A 335 -19.86 -3.99 57.09
N PRO A 336 -18.91 -4.87 56.76
CA PRO A 336 -17.77 -5.13 57.63
C PRO A 336 -16.92 -3.86 57.76
N PRO A 337 -16.25 -3.63 58.90
CA PRO A 337 -15.46 -2.43 59.12
C PRO A 337 -14.32 -2.33 58.10
N VAL A 338 -14.16 -1.12 57.55
CA VAL A 338 -13.10 -0.73 56.63
C VAL A 338 -11.75 -1.06 57.26
N ARG A 339 -11.05 -2.06 56.74
CA ARG A 339 -9.61 -2.16 56.97
C ARG A 339 -8.99 -0.91 56.35
N LYS A 340 -8.34 -0.09 57.17
CA LYS A 340 -7.59 1.09 56.75
C LYS A 340 -6.75 0.72 55.52
N ALA A 341 -6.77 1.58 54.51
CA ALA A 341 -5.93 1.46 53.33
C ALA A 341 -4.49 1.24 53.79
N ALA A 342 -3.93 0.09 53.44
CA ALA A 342 -2.49 -0.09 53.54
C ALA A 342 -1.86 0.91 52.58
N ASP A 343 -0.93 1.72 53.07
CA ASP A 343 -0.15 2.63 52.25
C ASP A 343 0.45 1.85 51.08
N ARG A 344 0.11 2.29 49.86
CA ARG A 344 0.75 1.76 48.66
C ARG A 344 2.25 2.02 48.80
N ARG A 345 3.05 0.95 48.74
CA ARG A 345 4.52 1.02 48.70
C ARG A 345 4.94 2.11 47.69
N PRO A 346 5.81 3.05 48.06
CA PRO A 346 6.41 3.96 47.09
C PRO A 346 7.28 3.14 46.15
N GLY A 347 7.08 3.29 44.83
CA GLY A 347 8.03 2.78 43.84
C GLY A 347 7.51 1.77 42.81
N TYR A 348 6.20 1.62 42.60
CA TYR A 348 5.69 0.95 41.39
C TYR A 348 5.16 1.96 40.39
N HIS A 349 6.07 2.66 39.71
CA HIS A 349 5.77 3.20 38.41
C HIS A 349 5.55 2.00 37.48
N PRO A 350 4.42 1.88 36.76
CA PRO A 350 4.38 0.96 35.65
C PRO A 350 5.51 1.41 34.70
N LYS A 351 6.50 0.54 34.48
CA LYS A 351 7.47 0.72 33.39
C LYS A 351 6.64 1.03 32.12
N PRO A 352 7.02 2.00 31.28
CA PRO A 352 6.36 2.17 29.99
C PRO A 352 6.61 0.88 29.19
N ALA A 353 5.65 -0.05 29.23
CA ALA A 353 5.79 -1.39 28.67
C ALA A 353 5.61 -1.42 27.14
N ALA A 354 5.37 -0.27 26.53
CA ALA A 354 5.27 -0.11 25.09
C ALA A 354 6.50 0.63 24.57
N THR A 355 7.67 0.03 24.66
CA THR A 355 8.78 0.46 23.81
C THR A 355 8.48 -0.07 22.40
N PRO A 356 8.47 0.77 21.35
CA PRO A 356 8.34 0.26 20.00
C PRO A 356 9.48 -0.71 19.70
N PRO A 357 9.24 -1.67 18.79
CA PRO A 357 10.19 -2.72 18.49
C PRO A 357 11.58 -2.15 18.16
N PRO A 358 12.65 -2.86 18.56
CA PRO A 358 14.01 -2.41 18.32
C PRO A 358 14.22 -2.25 16.81
N VAL A 359 15.01 -1.24 16.43
CA VAL A 359 15.36 -1.02 15.02
C VAL A 359 16.04 -2.30 14.51
N PRO A 360 15.50 -2.97 13.49
CA PRO A 360 16.15 -4.13 12.92
C PRO A 360 17.50 -3.68 12.37
N ALA A 361 18.57 -4.40 12.72
CA ALA A 361 19.90 -4.10 12.23
C ALA A 361 19.86 -4.00 10.70
N THR A 362 20.38 -2.91 10.15
CA THR A 362 20.60 -2.78 8.71
C THR A 362 21.32 -4.03 8.22
N PRO A 363 20.86 -4.70 7.15
CA PRO A 363 21.61 -5.79 6.56
C PRO A 363 22.96 -5.19 6.14
N ARG A 364 24.03 -5.59 6.83
CA ARG A 364 25.38 -5.20 6.46
C ARG A 364 25.62 -5.77 5.07
N ASP A 365 25.85 -4.90 4.09
CA ASP A 365 26.38 -5.28 2.79
C ASP A 365 27.66 -6.08 3.05
N THR A 366 27.54 -7.40 2.96
CA THR A 366 28.66 -8.31 3.09
C THR A 366 29.30 -8.36 1.71
N THR A 367 29.87 -7.24 1.28
CA THR A 367 30.80 -7.21 0.15
C THR A 367 32.12 -7.78 0.65
N ALA A 368 32.18 -9.11 0.74
CA ALA A 368 33.44 -9.82 0.84
C ALA A 368 34.20 -9.57 -0.48
N SER A 369 35.10 -8.58 -0.43
CA SER A 369 36.13 -8.40 -1.44
C SER A 369 37.06 -9.61 -1.37
N PRO A 370 37.26 -10.39 -2.45
CA PRO A 370 38.29 -11.42 -2.44
C PRO A 370 39.65 -10.71 -2.50
N ALA A 371 40.38 -10.79 -1.38
CA ALA A 371 41.78 -10.39 -1.35
C ALA A 371 42.57 -11.21 -2.37
N ARG A 372 43.40 -10.49 -3.14
CA ARG A 372 44.37 -11.01 -4.10
C ARG A 372 45.53 -11.73 -3.42
#